data_AF-G3P9I4-F1
#
_entry.id   AF-G3P9I4-F1
#
_cell.length_a   1.000
_cell.length_b   1.000
_cell.length_c   1.000
_cell.angle_alpha   90.00
_cell.angle_beta   90.00
_cell.angle_gamma   90.00
#
_symmetry.space_group_name_H-M   'P 1'
#
loop_
_entity.id
_entity.type
_entity.pdbx_description
1 polymer ?
#
loop_
_entity_poly.entity_id
_entity_poly.type
_entity_poly.pdbx_seq_one_letter_code
_entity_poly.pdbx_strand_id
1 'polypeptide(L)'
;MDRLLTLDSQRRQDRGEEFKSPGRRANSADRDSWPQSSKMAHSLSSPGLDTTVCTKVLYFTDRSLTPFLINIPKRLGEVTLRDFKVAVDRHGSFRYHFKALDPEFGTVKEEVFQDGAVVPGWEGKIVAWVEEDHGERR
;
A
#
# COMPACT_ATOMS: atom_id res chain seq x y z
N MET A 1 34.26 -42.20 -16.25
CA MET A 1 33.23 -41.37 -16.90
C MET A 1 33.10 -40.08 -16.07
N ASP A 2 34.16 -39.31 -15.83
CA ASP A 2 34.85 -38.36 -16.74
C ASP A 2 33.89 -37.28 -17.26
N ARG A 3 33.90 -36.09 -16.63
CA ARG A 3 34.50 -34.80 -17.09
C ARG A 3 33.52 -33.97 -17.93
N LEU A 4 33.05 -32.82 -17.42
CA LEU A 4 33.66 -31.48 -17.44
C LEU A 4 33.22 -30.65 -18.67
N LEU A 5 32.68 -29.45 -18.36
CA LEU A 5 32.52 -28.21 -19.15
C LEU A 5 33.27 -28.13 -20.49
N THR A 6 32.67 -27.55 -21.55
CA THR A 6 33.30 -26.48 -22.37
C THR A 6 32.26 -25.75 -23.25
N LEU A 7 32.45 -24.44 -23.40
CA LEU A 7 31.79 -23.50 -24.32
C LEU A 7 32.09 -23.78 -25.82
N ASP A 8 31.18 -23.38 -26.69
CA ASP A 8 31.44 -22.89 -28.06
C ASP A 8 30.35 -21.81 -28.35
N SER A 9 30.68 -20.52 -28.49
CA SER A 9 31.07 -19.81 -29.74
C SER A 9 29.96 -19.86 -30.82
N GLN A 10 29.70 -18.90 -31.72
CA GLN A 10 30.18 -17.55 -32.01
C GLN A 10 29.43 -17.05 -33.29
N ARG A 11 29.09 -15.74 -33.35
CA ARG A 11 28.88 -14.87 -34.55
C ARG A 11 27.73 -15.13 -35.56
N ARG A 12 27.00 -14.04 -35.89
CA ARG A 12 26.96 -13.26 -37.18
C ARG A 12 25.58 -12.56 -37.30
N GLN A 13 25.41 -11.25 -37.06
CA GLN A 13 25.64 -10.06 -37.92
C GLN A 13 24.71 -9.94 -39.17
N ASP A 14 23.94 -8.84 -39.18
CA ASP A 14 23.63 -7.93 -40.31
C ASP A 14 22.30 -8.00 -41.12
N ARG A 15 21.89 -6.79 -41.58
CA ARG A 15 20.76 -6.33 -42.44
C ARG A 15 19.43 -6.10 -41.72
N GLY A 16 18.92 -4.88 -41.50
CA GLY A 16 19.13 -3.61 -42.20
C GLY A 16 18.17 -3.49 -43.38
N GLU A 17 17.01 -2.86 -43.19
CA GLU A 17 16.16 -2.32 -44.27
C GLU A 17 15.21 -1.23 -43.73
N GLU A 18 15.64 0.01 -43.94
CA GLU A 18 14.88 1.26 -43.81
C GLU A 18 13.96 1.41 -45.03
N PHE A 19 12.66 1.63 -44.82
CA PHE A 19 11.77 2.19 -45.85
C PHE A 19 10.98 3.37 -45.29
N LYS A 20 11.26 4.55 -45.85
CA LYS A 20 10.61 5.84 -45.56
C LYS A 20 9.36 6.04 -46.43
N SER A 21 8.25 6.38 -45.75
CA SER A 21 7.20 7.42 -45.97
C SER A 21 6.63 7.75 -47.38
N PRO A 22 5.35 8.15 -47.44
CA PRO A 22 5.03 9.60 -47.50
C PRO A 22 3.81 9.95 -46.62
N GLY A 23 3.79 11.04 -45.85
CA GLY A 23 3.73 12.41 -46.34
C GLY A 23 2.29 12.94 -46.28
N ARG A 24 1.92 13.62 -45.18
CA ARG A 24 0.82 14.60 -45.18
C ARG A 24 1.29 15.85 -44.43
N ARG A 25 1.59 16.90 -45.21
CA ARG A 25 1.71 18.27 -44.72
C ARG A 25 0.29 18.85 -44.57
N ALA A 26 0.05 19.53 -43.47
CA ALA A 26 -0.87 20.65 -43.41
C ALA A 26 -0.25 21.69 -42.47
N ASN A 27 0.16 22.82 -43.04
CA ASN A 27 0.48 24.04 -42.29
C ASN A 27 -0.83 24.69 -41.85
N SER A 28 -0.92 25.12 -40.59
CA SER A 28 -1.67 26.32 -40.20
C SER A 28 -1.18 26.77 -38.84
N ALA A 29 -0.77 28.03 -38.79
CA ALA A 29 -0.47 28.78 -37.58
C ALA A 29 -1.69 28.87 -36.64
N ASP A 30 -1.40 29.33 -35.41
CA ASP A 30 -2.34 29.86 -34.44
C ASP A 30 -3.38 28.88 -33.87
N ARG A 31 -3.07 28.37 -32.67
CA ARG A 31 -3.97 28.52 -31.50
C ARG A 31 -3.34 27.91 -30.24
N ASP A 32 -2.43 28.67 -29.64
CA ASP A 32 -2.47 28.83 -28.19
C ASP A 32 -3.87 29.33 -27.82
N SER A 33 -4.55 28.61 -26.91
CA SER A 33 -5.70 29.03 -26.08
C SER A 33 -6.67 27.86 -25.92
N TRP A 34 -6.30 26.90 -25.08
CA TRP A 34 -7.33 26.08 -24.42
C TRP A 34 -8.15 26.99 -23.50
N PRO A 35 -9.49 26.87 -23.48
CA PRO A 35 -10.35 27.84 -22.81
C PRO A 35 -10.18 27.76 -21.29
N GLN A 36 -9.64 28.84 -20.73
CA GLN A 36 -9.77 29.18 -19.32
C GLN A 36 -11.26 29.40 -19.00
N SER A 37 -11.71 28.81 -17.89
CA SER A 37 -13.05 28.97 -17.29
C SER A 37 -14.20 28.18 -17.94
N SER A 38 -14.22 26.87 -17.68
CA SER A 38 -15.48 26.22 -17.32
C SER A 38 -15.43 25.89 -15.83
N LYS A 39 -16.06 26.76 -15.04
CA LYS A 39 -16.45 26.52 -13.65
C LYS A 39 -17.41 25.34 -13.62
N MET A 40 -16.88 24.13 -13.76
CA MET A 40 -17.62 22.93 -13.37
C MET A 40 -17.70 22.98 -11.86
N ALA A 41 -18.91 23.23 -11.37
CA ALA A 41 -19.25 23.15 -9.97
C ALA A 41 -18.71 21.83 -9.43
N HIS A 42 -17.58 21.88 -8.72
CA HIS A 42 -17.19 20.80 -7.83
C HIS A 42 -18.33 20.74 -6.85
N SER A 43 -19.10 19.67 -6.95
CA SER A 43 -20.27 19.39 -6.15
C SER A 43 -19.99 19.83 -4.72
N LEU A 44 -20.86 20.71 -4.24
CA LEU A 44 -20.95 21.08 -2.84
C LEU A 44 -21.13 19.77 -2.06
N SER A 45 -20.05 19.26 -1.48
CA SER A 45 -20.14 18.32 -0.37
C SER A 45 -20.71 19.13 0.79
N SER A 46 -22.02 19.02 0.98
CA SER A 46 -22.76 19.66 2.06
C SER A 46 -22.03 19.55 3.41
N PRO A 47 -21.95 20.63 4.22
CA PRO A 47 -21.51 20.53 5.60
C PRO A 47 -22.68 20.00 6.43
N GLY A 48 -22.88 18.68 6.47
CA GLY A 48 -24.08 18.16 7.12
C GLY A 48 -24.29 16.65 7.00
N LEU A 49 -23.36 15.86 7.50
CA LEU A 49 -23.64 14.65 8.26
C LEU A 49 -22.35 14.31 9.00
N ASP A 50 -22.44 14.05 10.30
CA ASP A 50 -21.31 13.60 11.09
C ASP A 50 -20.78 12.29 10.48
N THR A 51 -19.75 12.36 9.65
CA THR A 51 -18.92 11.20 9.41
C THR A 51 -18.14 11.03 10.70
N THR A 52 -18.68 10.24 11.64
CA THR A 52 -17.96 9.83 12.85
C THR A 52 -16.60 9.34 12.40
N VAL A 53 -15.56 10.07 12.78
CA VAL A 53 -14.24 9.81 12.22
C VAL A 53 -13.75 8.50 12.79
N CYS A 54 -13.61 7.50 11.92
CA CYS A 54 -13.20 6.18 12.31
C CYS A 54 -12.18 5.61 11.33
N THR A 55 -11.37 4.68 11.83
CA THR A 55 -10.37 3.96 11.06
C THR A 55 -10.79 2.51 10.92
N LYS A 56 -10.85 2.01 9.68
CA LYS A 56 -11.07 0.60 9.39
C LYS A 56 -9.82 -0.20 9.71
N VAL A 57 -10.00 -1.33 10.38
CA VAL A 57 -8.92 -2.21 10.80
C VAL A 57 -9.22 -3.62 10.34
N LEU A 58 -8.32 -4.19 9.55
CA LEU A 58 -8.34 -5.60 9.18
C LEU A 58 -7.22 -6.32 9.95
N TYR A 59 -7.55 -7.33 10.75
CA TYR A 59 -6.54 -8.06 11.51
C TYR A 59 -6.63 -9.57 11.32
N PHE A 60 -5.46 -10.20 11.32
CA PHE A 60 -5.27 -11.65 11.22
C PHE A 60 -4.85 -12.21 12.57
N THR A 61 -5.22 -13.47 12.83
CA THR A 61 -4.87 -14.18 14.06
C THR A 61 -4.54 -15.63 13.74
N ASP A 62 -3.67 -16.27 14.51
CA ASP A 62 -3.26 -17.66 14.23
C ASP A 62 -4.38 -18.70 14.36
N ARG A 63 -5.48 -18.33 15.05
CA ARG A 63 -6.63 -19.22 15.27
C ARG A 63 -7.62 -19.25 14.10
N SER A 64 -7.49 -18.34 13.12
CA SER A 64 -8.46 -18.19 12.02
C SER A 64 -7.77 -17.81 10.72
N LEU A 65 -8.09 -18.54 9.65
CA LEU A 65 -7.68 -18.19 8.28
C LEU A 65 -8.45 -16.98 7.72
N THR A 66 -9.64 -16.70 8.26
CA THR A 66 -10.45 -15.54 7.87
C THR A 66 -10.07 -14.34 8.73
N PRO A 67 -9.68 -13.19 8.13
CA PRO A 67 -9.39 -11.97 8.88
C PRO A 67 -10.65 -11.34 9.45
N PHE A 68 -10.47 -10.59 10.53
CA PHE A 68 -11.53 -9.85 11.19
C PHE A 68 -11.47 -8.37 10.79
N LEU A 69 -12.64 -7.74 10.66
CA LEU A 69 -12.76 -6.34 10.29
C LEU A 69 -13.50 -5.58 11.40
N ILE A 70 -12.86 -4.54 11.95
CA ILE A 70 -13.44 -3.67 12.99
C ILE A 70 -13.23 -2.19 12.62
N ASN A 71 -13.92 -1.30 13.33
CA ASN A 71 -13.75 0.16 13.19
C ASN A 71 -13.37 0.76 14.55
N ILE A 72 -12.30 1.54 14.58
CA ILE A 72 -11.89 2.29 15.77
C ILE A 72 -12.38 3.74 15.61
N PRO A 73 -13.11 4.33 16.57
CA PRO A 73 -13.64 5.70 16.48
C PRO A 73 -12.55 6.77 16.73
N LYS A 74 -11.46 6.70 15.95
CA LYS A 74 -10.34 7.65 15.93
C LYS A 74 -9.83 7.81 14.51
N ARG A 75 -9.17 8.95 14.23
CA ARG A 75 -8.55 9.20 12.93
C ARG A 75 -7.32 8.32 12.71
N LEU A 76 -7.05 7.95 11.46
CA LEU A 76 -5.79 7.31 11.11
C LEU A 76 -4.65 8.30 11.40
N GLY A 77 -3.66 7.87 12.19
CA GLY A 77 -2.61 8.73 12.75
C GLY A 77 -2.82 9.15 14.22
N GLU A 78 -4.02 8.93 14.77
CA GLU A 78 -4.31 9.11 16.21
C GLU A 78 -4.56 7.77 16.93
N VAL A 79 -4.81 6.71 16.17
CA VAL A 79 -4.99 5.36 16.71
C VAL A 79 -3.69 4.91 17.35
N THR A 80 -3.72 4.62 18.64
CA THR A 80 -2.59 4.05 19.37
C THR A 80 -2.69 2.53 19.46
N LEU A 81 -1.60 1.86 19.83
CA LEU A 81 -1.61 0.43 20.10
C LEU A 81 -2.63 0.08 21.20
N ARG A 82 -2.77 0.91 22.22
CA ARG A 82 -3.79 0.72 23.27
C ARG A 82 -5.20 0.70 22.69
N ASP A 83 -5.53 1.63 21.81
CA ASP A 83 -6.86 1.69 21.18
C ASP A 83 -7.13 0.43 20.35
N PHE A 84 -6.12 -0.04 19.61
CA PHE A 84 -6.19 -1.28 18.87
C PHE A 84 -6.44 -2.48 19.79
N LYS A 85 -5.68 -2.61 20.89
CA LYS A 85 -5.83 -3.68 21.87
C LYS A 85 -7.23 -3.72 22.48
N VAL A 86 -7.76 -2.54 22.86
CA VAL A 86 -9.12 -2.41 23.40
C VAL A 86 -10.17 -2.81 22.37
N ALA A 87 -10.01 -2.41 21.11
CA ALA A 87 -10.97 -2.72 20.06
C ALA A 87 -10.96 -4.20 19.62
N VAL A 88 -9.80 -4.86 19.71
CA VAL A 88 -9.65 -6.29 19.42
C VAL A 88 -10.13 -7.17 20.57
N ASP A 89 -10.14 -6.65 21.80
CA ASP A 89 -10.67 -7.29 23.02
C ASP A 89 -10.19 -8.74 23.19
N ARG A 90 -8.87 -8.95 23.15
CA ARG A 90 -8.27 -10.28 23.37
C ARG A 90 -7.42 -10.32 24.64
N HIS A 91 -7.69 -11.32 25.46
CA HIS A 91 -6.92 -11.63 26.66
C HIS A 91 -5.72 -12.51 26.34
N GLY A 92 -4.55 -12.17 26.89
CA GLY A 92 -3.31 -12.93 26.72
C GLY A 92 -2.10 -12.05 26.37
N SER A 93 -0.94 -12.68 26.25
CA SER A 93 0.26 -12.04 25.68
C SER A 93 0.22 -12.20 24.16
N PHE A 94 0.32 -11.08 23.44
CA PHE A 94 0.32 -11.07 21.98
C PHE A 94 1.37 -10.11 21.47
N ARG A 95 1.94 -10.42 20.30
CA ARG A 95 2.73 -9.49 19.50
C ARG A 95 1.89 -8.91 18.39
N TYR A 96 2.10 -7.62 18.13
CA TYR A 96 1.27 -6.83 17.22
C TYR A 96 2.13 -6.31 16.09
N HIS A 97 1.92 -6.87 14.91
CA HIS A 97 2.58 -6.44 13.69
C HIS A 97 1.59 -5.69 12.80
N PHE A 98 2.04 -4.62 12.16
CA PHE A 98 1.24 -3.77 11.30
C PHE A 98 1.86 -3.68 9.92
N LYS A 99 1.03 -3.67 8.88
CA LYS A 99 1.50 -3.38 7.52
C LYS A 99 1.83 -1.89 7.46
N ALA A 100 3.08 -1.59 7.15
CA ALA A 100 3.58 -0.22 7.07
C ALA A 100 4.30 0.01 5.74
N LEU A 101 4.46 1.29 5.39
CA LEU A 101 5.32 1.73 4.30
C LEU A 101 6.58 2.36 4.89
N ASP A 102 7.68 1.61 4.83
CA ASP A 102 9.00 2.10 5.17
C ASP A 102 9.60 2.86 3.97
N PRO A 103 10.25 4.02 4.17
CA PRO A 103 10.84 4.81 3.08
C PRO A 103 11.97 4.12 2.31
N GLU A 104 12.72 3.22 2.96
CA GLU A 104 13.90 2.56 2.39
C GLU A 104 13.57 1.15 1.87
N PHE A 105 12.72 0.43 2.59
CA PHE A 105 12.40 -0.97 2.33
C PHE A 105 11.03 -1.17 1.66
N GLY A 106 10.21 -0.12 1.58
CA GLY A 106 8.86 -0.20 1.01
C GLY A 106 7.88 -0.91 1.94
N THR A 107 7.15 -1.91 1.44
CA THR A 107 6.11 -2.56 2.27
C THR A 107 6.73 -3.50 3.30
N VAL A 108 6.50 -3.24 4.59
CA VAL A 108 7.05 -4.03 5.70
C VAL A 108 5.96 -4.46 6.70
N LYS A 109 6.31 -5.41 7.57
CA LYS A 109 5.55 -5.73 8.80
C LYS A 109 6.27 -5.14 10.00
N GLU A 110 5.83 -3.99 10.45
CA GLU A 110 6.40 -3.28 11.60
C GLU A 110 5.79 -3.81 12.91
N GLU A 111 6.62 -4.12 13.90
CA GLU A 111 6.14 -4.48 15.24
C GLU A 111 5.97 -3.23 16.11
N VAL A 112 4.81 -3.12 16.79
CA VAL A 112 4.56 -2.03 17.74
C VAL A 112 4.29 -2.64 19.12
N PHE A 113 5.13 -2.27 20.09
CA PHE A 113 5.10 -2.83 21.45
C PHE A 113 4.65 -1.84 22.53
N GLN A 114 4.73 -0.52 22.26
CA GLN A 114 4.37 0.51 23.24
C GLN A 114 2.90 0.91 23.09
N ASP A 115 2.13 0.83 24.18
CA ASP A 115 0.71 1.16 24.21
C ASP A 115 0.39 2.58 23.71
N GLY A 116 1.27 3.54 23.99
CA GLY A 116 1.12 4.93 23.58
C GLY A 116 1.60 5.24 22.15
N ALA A 117 2.22 4.28 21.46
CA ALA A 117 2.69 4.49 20.10
C ALA A 117 1.50 4.49 19.12
N VAL A 118 1.55 5.41 18.16
CA VAL A 118 0.61 5.46 17.04
C VAL A 118 0.88 4.27 16.12
N VAL A 119 -0.17 3.56 15.72
CA VAL A 119 -0.03 2.40 14.82
C VAL A 119 0.11 2.84 13.36
N PRO A 120 0.95 2.17 12.56
CA PRO A 120 1.10 2.48 11.14
C PRO A 120 -0.19 2.31 10.33
N GLY A 121 -0.38 3.19 9.35
CA GLY A 121 -1.46 3.12 8.37
C GLY A 121 -1.02 2.58 7.01
N TRP A 122 -1.94 1.90 6.33
CA TRP A 122 -1.76 1.42 4.95
C TRP A 122 -2.98 1.80 4.11
N GLU A 123 -2.83 2.64 3.09
CA GLU A 123 -3.93 3.03 2.17
C GLU A 123 -5.20 3.53 2.90
N GLY A 124 -5.06 4.35 3.95
CA GLY A 124 -6.20 4.90 4.68
C GLY A 124 -6.89 3.93 5.67
N LYS A 125 -6.30 2.76 5.92
CA LYS A 125 -6.77 1.74 6.88
C LYS A 125 -5.61 1.20 7.70
N ILE A 126 -5.90 0.29 8.63
CA ILE A 126 -4.88 -0.47 9.37
C ILE A 126 -4.98 -1.94 8.95
N VAL A 127 -3.84 -2.58 8.69
CA VAL A 127 -3.75 -4.03 8.49
C VAL A 127 -2.79 -4.60 9.52
N ALA A 128 -3.23 -5.57 10.31
CA ALA A 128 -2.46 -6.08 11.43
C ALA A 128 -2.42 -7.60 11.51
N TRP A 129 -1.38 -8.14 12.14
CA TRP A 129 -1.26 -9.53 12.57
C TRP A 129 -1.14 -9.55 14.09
N VAL A 130 -2.00 -10.33 14.73
CA VAL A 130 -2.03 -10.50 16.19
C VAL A 130 -1.64 -11.93 16.51
N GLU A 131 -0.37 -12.11 16.80
CA GLU A 131 0.28 -13.40 17.03
C GLU A 131 0.33 -13.70 18.53
N GLU A 132 -0.02 -14.93 18.93
CA GLU A 132 0.08 -15.35 20.33
C GLU A 132 1.55 -15.40 20.75
N ASP A 133 1.89 -14.69 21.81
CA ASP A 133 3.23 -14.71 22.37
C ASP A 133 3.38 -15.99 23.19
N HIS A 134 3.68 -17.09 22.48
CA HIS A 134 4.11 -18.35 23.09
C HIS A 134 5.50 -18.13 23.66
N GLY A 135 5.59 -17.47 24.81
CA GLY A 135 6.83 -17.14 25.48
C GLY A 135 7.80 -18.30 25.34
N GLU A 136 8.87 -18.06 24.57
CA GLU A 136 9.75 -19.10 24.09
C GLU A 136 10.39 -19.77 25.31
N ARG A 137 9.81 -20.90 25.72
CA ARG A 137 10.46 -21.82 26.66
C ARG A 137 11.66 -22.35 25.90
N ARG A 138 12.78 -21.67 26.16
CA ARG A 138 14.16 -22.01 25.81
C ARG A 138 14.41 -23.51 25.75
#